data_AF-A0A2V9ERX2-F1
#
_entry.id   AF-A0A2V9ERX2-F1
#
_cell.length_a   1.000
_cell.length_b   1.000
_cell.length_c   1.000
_cell.angle_alpha   90.00
_cell.angle_beta   90.00
_cell.angle_gamma   90.00
#
_symmetry.space_group_name_H-M   'P 1'
#
loop_
_entity.id
_entity.type
_entity.pdbx_description
1 polymer ?
#
loop_
_entity_poly.entity_id
_entity_poly.type
_entity_poly.pdbx_seq_one_letter_code
_entity_poly.pdbx_strand_id
1 'polypeptide(L)'
;MRNVWKCGLGLLVGLGVLAGNAGAQFKNGSQATELNIPRLSQRGTVSQRIGLTDVTIVYHRPEVGGREIWGKTVPYGKVWRAGANENTTITFSDDVSVEGKALAAGTYGLHTIPDKDQWTIIFSKNSTSWGSFSYDEKEDALRVTAKPQAGDFREALTYTFEEVKPDSAAATLRWEKLAVPFHVSADVKAVVLKSVKNELRSVGGFTWAGFDEAAQWCLDNNYNLEEALKWEDTSIQNEERFENLETKSRILDAMGRKDEGAKVLAKAFDKASAIQLYTYARGLQRAGNAKRAFELFPQVPKKDANHWISHLALARISSNTGDFPTAAKEMTQAISGAPDGTKPFLQPLLKRLEAKDDINK
;
A
#
# COMPACT_ATOMS: atom_id res chain seq x y z
N MET A 1 -73.84 54.34 -9.44
CA MET A 1 -74.28 53.46 -10.54
C MET A 1 -73.19 53.40 -11.60
N ARG A 2 -72.92 52.19 -12.11
CA ARG A 2 -72.33 51.85 -13.43
C ARG A 2 -70.82 52.03 -13.66
N ASN A 3 -70.03 51.05 -13.24
CA ASN A 3 -69.56 49.91 -14.03
C ASN A 3 -69.37 50.06 -15.57
N VAL A 4 -68.19 49.62 -16.04
CA VAL A 4 -67.91 48.72 -17.21
C VAL A 4 -67.03 49.27 -18.38
N TRP A 5 -65.85 48.65 -18.48
CA TRP A 5 -65.05 48.13 -19.62
C TRP A 5 -64.71 48.90 -20.92
N LYS A 6 -63.37 48.89 -21.16
CA LYS A 6 -62.59 48.31 -22.29
C LYS A 6 -62.30 49.08 -23.59
N CYS A 7 -61.00 49.02 -23.90
CA CYS A 7 -60.31 48.83 -25.19
C CYS A 7 -59.99 50.04 -26.07
N GLY A 8 -58.70 50.15 -26.43
CA GLY A 8 -58.21 50.97 -27.55
C GLY A 8 -56.69 51.16 -27.53
N LEU A 9 -55.98 50.35 -28.30
CA LEU A 9 -54.53 50.33 -28.54
C LEU A 9 -53.97 51.68 -29.05
N GLY A 10 -52.74 52.02 -28.66
CA GLY A 10 -51.93 53.05 -29.32
C GLY A 10 -50.48 53.03 -28.85
N LEU A 11 -49.59 52.48 -29.70
CA LEU A 11 -48.13 52.51 -29.55
C LEU A 11 -47.62 53.93 -29.27
N LEU A 12 -46.63 54.06 -28.38
CA LEU A 12 -45.46 54.90 -28.63
C LEU A 12 -44.27 54.50 -27.77
N VAL A 13 -43.14 54.48 -28.45
CA VAL A 13 -41.79 54.02 -28.09
C VAL A 13 -41.20 54.84 -26.95
N GLY A 14 -40.56 54.17 -25.99
CA GLY A 14 -39.75 54.78 -24.95
C GLY A 14 -38.73 53.80 -24.40
N LEU A 15 -37.66 53.55 -25.16
CA LEU A 15 -36.47 52.84 -24.70
C LEU A 15 -35.81 53.64 -23.58
N GLY A 16 -36.02 53.23 -22.33
CA GLY A 16 -35.23 53.64 -21.17
C GLY A 16 -34.32 52.49 -20.75
N VAL A 17 -33.06 52.58 -21.14
CA VAL A 17 -32.00 51.65 -20.73
C VAL A 17 -31.81 51.74 -19.21
N LEU A 18 -32.21 50.71 -18.48
CA LEU A 18 -31.69 50.40 -17.14
C LEU A 18 -30.87 49.12 -17.23
N ALA A 19 -29.72 49.20 -17.91
CA ALA A 19 -28.66 48.22 -17.77
C ALA A 19 -27.79 48.64 -16.58
N GLY A 20 -28.13 48.13 -15.39
CA GLY A 20 -27.38 48.39 -14.17
C GLY A 20 -27.36 47.15 -13.27
N ASN A 21 -26.20 46.51 -13.18
CA ASN A 21 -25.75 45.67 -12.06
C ASN A 21 -26.28 44.23 -11.89
N ALA A 22 -26.32 43.44 -12.97
CA ALA A 22 -26.33 41.97 -12.82
C ALA A 22 -24.91 41.34 -12.73
N GLY A 23 -23.85 42.11 -12.96
CA GLY A 23 -22.47 41.59 -13.07
C GLY A 23 -21.70 41.40 -11.76
N ALA A 24 -22.23 41.83 -10.61
CA ALA A 24 -21.50 41.82 -9.35
C ALA A 24 -21.78 40.58 -8.48
N GLN A 25 -22.82 39.79 -8.74
CA GLN A 25 -23.19 38.65 -7.90
C GLN A 25 -22.34 37.39 -8.11
N PHE A 26 -21.64 37.25 -9.24
CA PHE A 26 -20.90 36.02 -9.57
C PHE A 26 -19.44 35.99 -9.08
N LYS A 27 -18.93 37.04 -8.42
CA LYS A 27 -17.50 37.09 -8.04
C LYS A 27 -17.15 36.31 -6.77
N ASN A 28 -18.13 35.91 -5.97
CA ASN A 28 -17.90 35.10 -4.78
C ASN A 28 -18.34 33.67 -5.09
N GLY A 29 -17.38 32.77 -5.40
CA GLY A 29 -17.59 31.33 -5.59
C GLY A 29 -18.03 30.58 -4.33
N SER A 30 -18.94 31.18 -3.54
CA SER A 30 -19.47 30.69 -2.28
C SER A 30 -20.99 30.51 -2.29
N GLN A 31 -21.68 30.75 -3.43
CA GLN A 31 -23.12 30.55 -3.52
C GLN A 31 -23.47 29.11 -3.93
N ALA A 32 -24.26 28.43 -3.10
CA ALA A 32 -24.96 27.23 -3.49
C ALA A 32 -25.95 27.60 -4.60
N THR A 33 -25.85 26.96 -5.76
CA THR A 33 -26.82 27.15 -6.84
C THR A 33 -27.97 26.16 -6.66
N GLU A 34 -29.20 26.64 -6.64
CA GLU A 34 -30.41 25.79 -6.63
C GLU A 34 -30.55 24.97 -7.92
N LEU A 35 -29.84 25.38 -8.98
CA LEU A 35 -29.84 24.77 -10.31
C LEU A 35 -28.48 24.09 -10.60
N ASN A 36 -28.52 23.01 -11.39
CA ASN A 36 -27.31 22.30 -11.84
C ASN A 36 -26.64 23.03 -13.02
N ILE A 37 -25.81 24.02 -12.71
CA ILE A 37 -25.02 24.81 -13.66
C ILE A 37 -23.53 24.72 -13.32
N PRO A 38 -22.62 24.91 -14.30
CA PRO A 38 -21.19 24.84 -14.05
C PRO A 38 -20.75 25.76 -12.90
N ARG A 39 -20.07 25.20 -11.91
CA ARG A 39 -19.58 25.93 -10.73
C ARG A 39 -18.26 26.63 -11.06
N LEU A 40 -18.01 27.80 -10.46
CA LEU A 40 -16.70 28.46 -10.61
C LEU A 40 -15.56 27.61 -10.05
N SER A 41 -15.78 27.02 -8.87
CA SER A 41 -14.84 26.09 -8.29
C SER A 41 -15.24 24.65 -8.64
N GLN A 42 -14.43 24.03 -9.50
CA GLN A 42 -14.64 22.67 -9.97
C GLN A 42 -14.25 21.64 -8.90
N ARG A 43 -14.96 20.52 -8.87
CA ARG A 43 -14.69 19.40 -7.95
C ARG A 43 -13.45 18.63 -8.42
N GLY A 44 -12.57 18.29 -7.48
CA GLY A 44 -11.38 17.48 -7.67
C GLY A 44 -11.34 16.29 -6.72
N THR A 45 -10.55 15.28 -7.07
CA THR A 45 -10.30 14.10 -6.22
C THR A 45 -8.85 13.66 -6.42
N VAL A 46 -8.18 13.33 -5.33
CA VAL A 46 -6.84 12.72 -5.33
C VAL A 46 -6.84 11.54 -4.37
N SER A 47 -6.12 10.47 -4.72
CA SER A 47 -6.04 9.27 -3.90
C SER A 47 -4.60 8.74 -3.86
N GLN A 48 -4.24 8.09 -2.76
CA GLN A 48 -2.95 7.43 -2.55
C GLN A 48 -3.16 6.17 -1.70
N ARG A 49 -2.54 5.06 -2.11
CA ARG A 49 -2.46 3.85 -1.28
C ARG A 49 -1.15 3.82 -0.48
N ILE A 50 -1.25 3.54 0.81
CA ILE A 50 -0.14 3.34 1.75
C ILE A 50 -0.28 1.93 2.33
N GLY A 51 0.67 1.03 2.04
CA GLY A 51 0.46 -0.40 2.28
C GLY A 51 -0.78 -0.91 1.53
N LEU A 52 -1.81 -1.32 2.28
CA LEU A 52 -3.13 -1.66 1.72
C LEU A 52 -4.19 -0.56 1.90
N THR A 53 -3.88 0.48 2.68
CA THR A 53 -4.81 1.54 3.08
C THR A 53 -4.92 2.61 2.00
N ASP A 54 -6.15 2.87 1.54
CA ASP A 54 -6.45 3.98 0.62
C ASP A 54 -6.76 5.26 1.40
N VAL A 55 -6.11 6.35 0.99
CA VAL A 55 -6.39 7.71 1.45
C VAL A 55 -6.94 8.51 0.26
N THR A 56 -8.15 9.05 0.38
CA THR A 56 -8.80 9.81 -0.70
C THR A 56 -9.23 11.18 -0.21
N ILE A 57 -8.86 12.24 -0.92
CA ILE A 57 -9.29 13.61 -0.64
C ILE A 57 -10.20 14.08 -1.78
N VAL A 58 -11.41 14.51 -1.43
CA VAL A 58 -12.39 15.09 -2.34
C VAL A 58 -12.59 16.55 -1.95
N TYR A 59 -12.45 17.45 -2.92
CA TYR A 59 -12.43 18.88 -2.64
C TYR A 59 -12.95 19.68 -3.83
N HIS A 60 -13.16 20.97 -3.63
CA HIS A 60 -13.33 21.93 -4.73
C HIS A 60 -12.13 22.88 -4.77
N ARG A 61 -11.78 23.29 -5.99
CA ARG A 61 -10.53 23.99 -6.30
C ARG A 61 -10.78 25.48 -6.53
N PRO A 62 -10.83 26.35 -5.50
CA PRO A 62 -10.96 27.79 -5.74
C PRO A 62 -9.68 28.31 -6.40
N GLU A 63 -9.84 29.32 -7.27
CA GLU A 63 -8.73 30.04 -7.89
C GLU A 63 -8.29 31.22 -7.01
N VAL A 64 -7.01 31.60 -7.09
CA VAL A 64 -6.51 32.84 -6.46
C VAL A 64 -7.29 34.03 -7.03
N GLY A 65 -7.43 34.09 -8.36
CA GLY A 65 -8.29 35.04 -9.06
C GLY A 65 -7.88 36.49 -8.81
N GLY A 66 -6.57 36.75 -8.66
CA GLY A 66 -6.02 38.07 -8.34
C GLY A 66 -6.35 38.61 -6.95
N ARG A 67 -6.91 37.78 -6.05
CA ARG A 67 -7.27 38.17 -4.69
C ARG A 67 -6.14 37.86 -3.72
N GLU A 68 -6.09 38.63 -2.64
CA GLU A 68 -5.28 38.28 -1.48
C GLU A 68 -5.98 37.16 -0.69
N ILE A 69 -5.31 36.01 -0.58
CA ILE A 69 -5.89 34.80 -0.02
C ILE A 69 -5.78 34.78 1.49
N TRP A 70 -4.55 34.75 2.00
CA TRP A 70 -4.30 34.52 3.42
C TRP A 70 -4.49 35.79 4.25
N GLY A 71 -5.23 35.68 5.35
CA GLY A 71 -5.58 36.84 6.20
C GLY A 71 -6.71 37.72 5.64
N LYS A 72 -7.17 37.49 4.41
CA LYS A 72 -8.35 38.14 3.81
C LYS A 72 -9.40 37.13 3.36
N THR A 73 -9.29 36.59 2.15
CA THR A 73 -10.27 35.62 1.61
C THR A 73 -10.41 34.40 2.52
N VAL A 74 -9.29 33.93 3.07
CA VAL A 74 -9.22 32.95 4.13
C VAL A 74 -8.70 33.66 5.39
N PRO A 75 -9.57 34.08 6.31
CA PRO A 75 -9.17 34.80 7.51
C PRO A 75 -8.41 33.88 8.47
N TYR A 76 -7.35 34.42 9.09
CA TYR A 76 -6.62 33.71 10.13
C TYR A 76 -7.43 33.55 11.42
N GLY A 77 -7.16 32.48 12.17
CA GLY A 77 -7.82 32.17 13.44
C GLY A 77 -9.29 31.78 13.31
N LYS A 78 -9.76 31.49 12.08
CA LYS A 78 -11.13 31.06 11.79
C LYS A 78 -11.14 29.71 11.08
N VAL A 79 -12.16 28.91 11.39
CA VAL A 79 -12.36 27.61 10.75
C VAL A 79 -12.68 27.81 9.27
N TRP A 80 -11.99 27.05 8.42
CA TRP A 80 -12.17 27.03 6.99
C TRP A 80 -12.14 25.60 6.46
N ARG A 81 -13.09 25.27 5.56
CA ARG A 81 -13.27 23.98 4.89
C ARG A 81 -12.12 23.52 3.98
N ALA A 82 -11.00 24.25 3.97
CA ALA A 82 -9.83 23.92 3.17
C ALA A 82 -10.12 23.68 1.68
N GLY A 83 -11.06 24.45 1.12
CA GLY A 83 -11.64 24.27 -0.22
C GLY A 83 -12.77 25.27 -0.49
N ALA A 84 -13.62 24.97 -1.47
CA ALA A 84 -14.81 25.73 -1.83
C ALA A 84 -16.10 24.88 -1.81
N ASN A 85 -17.27 25.53 -1.90
CA ASN A 85 -18.59 24.87 -1.88
C ASN A 85 -18.83 24.00 -0.62
N GLU A 86 -19.15 22.72 -0.78
CA GLU A 86 -19.23 21.69 0.26
C GLU A 86 -17.89 21.55 1.01
N ASN A 87 -17.91 21.00 2.22
CA ASN A 87 -16.65 20.75 2.93
C ASN A 87 -15.75 19.79 2.15
N THR A 88 -14.45 20.04 2.19
CA THR A 88 -13.47 19.06 1.72
C THR A 88 -13.63 17.81 2.55
N THR A 89 -13.56 16.63 1.95
CA THR A 89 -13.59 15.37 2.68
C THR A 89 -12.28 14.61 2.50
N ILE A 90 -11.91 13.87 3.53
CA ILE A 90 -10.82 12.91 3.50
C ILE A 90 -11.33 11.57 4.01
N THR A 91 -11.06 10.51 3.25
CA THR A 91 -11.50 9.14 3.54
C THR A 91 -10.30 8.23 3.71
N PHE A 92 -10.34 7.40 4.75
CA PHE A 92 -9.36 6.35 5.03
C PHE A 92 -10.07 4.99 5.01
N SER A 93 -9.54 4.01 4.27
CA SER A 93 -10.11 2.65 4.23
C SER A 93 -9.86 1.84 5.50
N ASP A 94 -8.81 2.19 6.24
CA ASP A 94 -8.38 1.54 7.48
C ASP A 94 -8.00 2.61 8.50
N ASP A 95 -7.78 2.16 9.75
CA ASP A 95 -7.30 3.03 10.81
C ASP A 95 -5.90 3.55 10.45
N VAL A 96 -5.65 4.83 10.73
CA VAL A 96 -4.40 5.53 10.41
C VAL A 96 -3.88 6.29 11.62
N SER A 97 -2.66 6.79 11.50
CA SER A 97 -2.11 7.81 12.37
C SER A 97 -1.84 9.08 11.58
N VAL A 98 -2.39 10.20 12.01
CA VAL A 98 -2.17 11.52 11.44
C VAL A 98 -1.33 12.35 12.39
N GLU A 99 -0.17 12.81 11.94
CA GLU A 99 0.80 13.53 12.80
C GLU A 99 1.07 12.80 14.13
N GLY A 100 1.18 11.47 14.08
CA GLY A 100 1.41 10.62 15.24
C GLY A 100 0.18 10.32 16.11
N LYS A 101 -1.01 10.82 15.77
CA LYS A 101 -2.24 10.59 16.52
C LYS A 101 -3.18 9.63 15.78
N ALA A 102 -3.72 8.65 16.50
CA ALA A 102 -4.65 7.68 15.93
C ALA A 102 -5.94 8.32 15.42
N LEU A 103 -6.41 7.85 14.27
CA LEU A 103 -7.69 8.18 13.66
C LEU A 103 -8.28 6.91 13.04
N ALA A 104 -9.53 6.59 13.39
CA ALA A 104 -10.19 5.40 12.87
C ALA A 104 -10.45 5.52 11.35
N ALA A 105 -10.68 4.38 10.70
CA ALA A 105 -11.17 4.33 9.33
C ALA A 105 -12.51 5.09 9.20
N GLY A 106 -12.69 5.80 8.09
CA GLY A 106 -13.91 6.55 7.86
C GLY A 106 -13.73 7.74 6.92
N THR A 107 -14.83 8.45 6.71
CA THR A 107 -14.86 9.71 5.95
C THR A 107 -15.05 10.87 6.91
N TYR A 108 -14.19 11.86 6.80
CA TYR A 108 -14.18 13.03 7.66
C TYR A 108 -14.31 14.31 6.83
N GLY A 109 -15.02 15.30 7.37
CA GLY A 109 -14.91 16.68 6.91
C GLY A 109 -13.54 17.24 7.29
N LEU A 110 -12.77 17.68 6.30
CA LEU A 110 -11.45 18.28 6.48
C LEU A 110 -11.60 19.79 6.62
N HIS A 111 -11.29 20.29 7.80
CA HIS A 111 -11.26 21.71 8.10
C HIS A 111 -9.87 22.12 8.57
N THR A 112 -9.61 23.42 8.52
CA THR A 112 -8.38 24.02 9.03
C THR A 112 -8.69 25.28 9.81
N ILE A 113 -7.83 25.63 10.75
CA ILE A 113 -7.73 26.98 11.32
C ILE A 113 -6.38 27.53 10.87
N PRO A 114 -6.34 28.33 9.80
CA PRO A 114 -5.11 28.92 9.30
C PRO A 114 -4.58 29.97 10.28
N ASP A 115 -3.26 30.00 10.42
CA ASP A 115 -2.51 31.07 11.07
C ASP A 115 -1.21 31.34 10.29
N LYS A 116 -0.38 32.27 10.74
CA LYS A 116 0.88 32.63 10.09
C LYS A 116 1.92 31.52 10.21
N ASP A 117 2.08 30.96 11.41
CA ASP A 117 3.20 30.06 11.72
C ASP A 117 2.79 28.60 11.94
N GLN A 118 1.55 28.37 12.34
CA GLN A 118 1.05 27.03 12.65
C GLN A 118 -0.45 26.95 12.35
N TRP A 119 -0.85 25.94 11.58
CA TRP A 119 -2.23 25.67 11.28
C TRP A 119 -2.75 24.54 12.16
N THR A 120 -4.03 24.60 12.52
CA THR A 120 -4.73 23.42 13.03
C THR A 120 -5.43 22.73 11.86
N ILE A 121 -5.17 21.43 11.67
CA ILE A 121 -5.93 20.57 10.75
C ILE A 121 -6.93 19.78 11.58
N ILE A 122 -8.17 19.73 11.10
CA ILE A 122 -9.33 19.21 11.83
C ILE A 122 -10.02 18.15 10.97
N PHE A 123 -10.28 17.00 11.58
CA PHE A 123 -11.05 15.90 11.01
C PHE A 123 -12.39 15.83 11.74
N SER A 124 -13.45 16.38 11.14
CA SER A 124 -14.80 16.37 11.69
C SER A 124 -15.58 15.13 11.24
N LYS A 125 -16.40 14.56 12.11
CA LYS A 125 -17.33 13.46 11.78
C LYS A 125 -18.44 13.90 10.81
N ASN A 126 -18.66 15.19 10.65
CA ASN A 126 -19.62 15.75 9.71
C ASN A 126 -18.95 16.03 8.35
N SER A 127 -19.15 15.13 7.39
CA SER A 127 -18.53 15.17 6.06
C SER A 127 -19.47 15.58 4.92
N THR A 128 -20.65 16.11 5.23
CA THR A 128 -21.72 16.38 4.25
C THR A 128 -22.17 17.84 4.20
N SER A 129 -21.67 18.66 5.13
CA SER A 129 -22.12 20.04 5.29
C SER A 129 -21.63 20.97 4.18
N TRP A 130 -22.44 22.00 3.89
CA TRP A 130 -22.01 23.10 3.04
C TRP A 130 -21.03 24.01 3.80
N GLY A 131 -19.81 24.05 3.29
CA GLY A 131 -18.74 24.86 3.81
C GLY A 131 -18.35 24.63 5.27
N SER A 132 -18.27 25.70 6.07
CA SER A 132 -17.92 25.62 7.51
C SER A 132 -18.94 26.33 8.41
N PHE A 133 -20.12 26.64 7.88
CA PHE A 133 -21.12 27.43 8.59
C PHE A 133 -21.82 26.64 9.69
N SER A 134 -21.98 25.33 9.49
CA SER A 134 -22.54 24.37 10.45
C SER A 134 -21.46 23.59 11.21
N TYR A 135 -20.22 24.07 11.20
CA TYR A 135 -19.13 23.41 11.91
C TYR A 135 -19.37 23.42 13.43
N ASP A 136 -19.32 22.25 14.06
CA ASP A 136 -19.35 22.08 15.52
C ASP A 136 -18.09 21.32 15.98
N GLU A 137 -17.30 21.95 16.85
CA GLU A 137 -16.09 21.35 17.43
C GLU A 137 -16.37 20.06 18.22
N LYS A 138 -17.58 19.85 18.72
CA LYS A 138 -17.97 18.59 19.37
C LYS A 138 -18.00 17.39 18.41
N GLU A 139 -18.06 17.66 17.11
CA GLU A 139 -18.03 16.63 16.07
C GLU A 139 -16.59 16.29 15.63
N ASP A 140 -15.57 16.95 16.17
CA ASP A 140 -14.18 16.66 15.84
C ASP A 140 -13.78 15.25 16.29
N ALA A 141 -13.29 14.45 15.35
CA ALA A 141 -12.62 13.19 15.63
C ALA A 141 -11.14 13.41 15.98
N LEU A 142 -10.49 14.40 15.35
CA LEU A 142 -9.07 14.68 15.57
C LEU A 142 -8.71 16.13 15.25
N ARG A 143 -7.79 16.69 16.05
CA ARG A 143 -7.06 17.94 15.76
C ARG A 143 -5.55 17.71 15.81
N VAL A 144 -4.85 18.13 14.77
CA VAL A 144 -3.40 18.09 14.66
C VAL A 144 -2.86 19.45 14.21
N THR A 145 -1.59 19.70 14.50
CA THR A 145 -0.92 20.92 14.07
C THR A 145 -0.09 20.63 12.82
N ALA A 146 -0.13 21.52 11.85
CA ALA A 146 0.72 21.47 10.66
C ALA A 146 1.43 22.82 10.48
N LYS A 147 2.68 22.81 9.99
CA LYS A 147 3.42 24.03 9.73
C LYS A 147 3.24 24.44 8.26
N PRO A 148 2.68 25.62 7.94
CA PRO A 148 2.69 26.11 6.58
C PRO A 148 4.14 26.38 6.14
N GLN A 149 4.42 26.09 4.88
CA GLN A 149 5.71 26.35 4.25
C GLN A 149 5.52 27.09 2.93
N ALA A 150 6.57 27.79 2.51
CA ALA A 150 6.60 28.39 1.18
C ALA A 150 6.53 27.30 0.12
N GLY A 151 5.73 27.53 -0.92
CA GLY A 151 5.60 26.65 -2.07
C GLY A 151 5.51 27.44 -3.37
N ASP A 152 5.62 26.74 -4.49
CA ASP A 152 5.41 27.33 -5.81
C ASP A 152 4.00 27.87 -5.95
N PHE A 153 3.86 28.95 -6.71
CA PHE A 153 2.56 29.56 -6.98
C PHE A 153 1.60 28.56 -7.65
N ARG A 154 0.43 28.36 -7.05
CA ARG A 154 -0.68 27.57 -7.60
C ARG A 154 -1.94 28.42 -7.69
N GLU A 155 -2.40 28.65 -8.92
CA GLU A 155 -3.64 29.39 -9.17
C GLU A 155 -4.85 28.69 -8.56
N ALA A 156 -5.04 27.40 -8.85
CA ALA A 156 -6.11 26.60 -8.28
C ALA A 156 -5.62 25.79 -7.09
N LEU A 157 -6.39 25.81 -5.99
CA LEU A 157 -6.12 24.95 -4.83
C LEU A 157 -6.02 23.49 -5.28
N THR A 158 -5.00 22.81 -4.79
CA THR A 158 -4.68 21.43 -5.16
C THR A 158 -4.23 20.66 -3.93
N TYR A 159 -4.69 19.42 -3.79
CA TYR A 159 -4.14 18.46 -2.83
C TYR A 159 -3.21 17.49 -3.55
N THR A 160 -2.07 17.20 -2.94
CA THR A 160 -1.06 16.24 -3.41
C THR A 160 -0.69 15.25 -2.30
N PHE A 161 -0.21 14.08 -2.68
CA PHE A 161 0.50 13.16 -1.78
C PHE A 161 1.98 13.20 -2.13
N GLU A 162 2.81 13.45 -1.12
CA GLU A 162 4.26 13.66 -1.24
C GLU A 162 4.98 12.75 -0.26
N GLU A 163 6.31 12.60 -0.42
CA GLU A 163 7.14 11.77 0.47
C GLU A 163 6.59 10.36 0.69
N VAL A 164 6.06 9.75 -0.37
CA VAL A 164 5.43 8.42 -0.29
C VAL A 164 6.47 7.37 0.08
N LYS A 165 6.22 6.69 1.19
CA LYS A 165 6.99 5.57 1.75
C LYS A 165 6.08 4.33 1.84
N PRO A 166 6.64 3.14 2.12
CA PRO A 166 5.83 1.92 2.24
C PRO A 166 4.66 2.02 3.24
N ASP A 167 4.82 2.82 4.30
CA ASP A 167 3.90 2.92 5.45
C ASP A 167 3.38 4.34 5.73
N SER A 168 3.77 5.33 4.92
CA SER A 168 3.39 6.73 5.13
C SER A 168 3.42 7.59 3.88
N ALA A 169 2.72 8.72 3.92
CA ALA A 169 2.82 9.80 2.95
C ALA A 169 2.42 11.14 3.59
N ALA A 170 2.86 12.25 3.01
CA ALA A 170 2.41 13.59 3.39
C ALA A 170 1.26 14.04 2.47
N ALA A 171 0.08 14.23 3.03
CA ALA A 171 -1.03 14.90 2.34
C ALA A 171 -0.83 16.41 2.42
N THR A 172 -0.75 17.08 1.28
CA THR A 172 -0.34 18.49 1.21
C THR A 172 -1.40 19.33 0.51
N LEU A 173 -1.93 20.33 1.21
CA LEU A 173 -2.69 21.42 0.60
C LEU A 173 -1.72 22.39 -0.07
N ARG A 174 -1.92 22.69 -1.35
CA ARG A 174 -1.14 23.70 -2.10
C ARG A 174 -2.07 24.73 -2.73
N TRP A 175 -1.88 25.99 -2.40
CA TRP A 175 -2.64 27.09 -3.00
C TRP A 175 -1.92 28.42 -2.83
N GLU A 176 -1.98 29.28 -3.85
CA GLU A 176 -1.15 30.48 -3.90
C GLU A 176 0.33 30.06 -3.69
N LYS A 177 1.10 30.68 -2.81
CA LYS A 177 2.50 30.37 -2.51
C LYS A 177 2.67 29.59 -1.20
N LEU A 178 1.60 28.99 -0.68
CA LEU A 178 1.66 28.15 0.51
C LEU A 178 1.46 26.68 0.18
N ALA A 179 2.24 25.86 0.86
CA ALA A 179 2.02 24.43 1.00
C ALA A 179 1.85 24.09 2.49
N VAL A 180 0.90 23.22 2.81
CA VAL A 180 0.61 22.80 4.19
C VAL A 180 0.55 21.28 4.22
N PRO A 181 1.68 20.60 4.50
CA PRO A 181 1.71 19.16 4.61
C PRO A 181 1.21 18.69 5.98
N PHE A 182 0.55 17.54 6.02
CA PHE A 182 0.38 16.74 7.23
C PHE A 182 0.63 15.26 6.90
N HIS A 183 1.28 14.56 7.83
CA HIS A 183 1.70 13.18 7.65
C HIS A 183 0.58 12.23 8.01
N VAL A 184 0.36 11.26 7.12
CA VAL A 184 -0.52 10.11 7.33
C VAL A 184 0.34 8.85 7.28
N SER A 185 0.16 7.97 8.25
CA SER A 185 0.82 6.66 8.31
C SER A 185 -0.19 5.56 8.64
N ALA A 186 0.11 4.35 8.21
CA ALA A 186 -0.71 3.16 8.48
C ALA A 186 0.15 2.08 9.13
N ASP A 187 -0.44 1.32 10.07
CA ASP A 187 0.19 0.09 10.55
C ASP A 187 0.02 -1.00 9.49
N VAL A 188 0.91 -0.99 8.50
CA VAL A 188 0.87 -1.91 7.35
C VAL A 188 0.79 -3.36 7.82
N LYS A 189 1.51 -3.72 8.89
CA LYS A 189 1.52 -5.10 9.37
C LYS A 189 0.17 -5.49 9.97
N ALA A 190 -0.44 -4.63 10.79
CA ALA A 190 -1.76 -4.89 11.34
C ALA A 190 -2.84 -4.95 10.24
N VAL A 191 -2.79 -4.04 9.26
CA VAL A 191 -3.73 -4.01 8.13
C VAL A 191 -3.62 -5.28 7.28
N VAL A 192 -2.41 -5.69 6.92
CA VAL A 192 -2.20 -6.93 6.17
C VAL A 192 -2.67 -8.15 6.96
N LEU A 193 -2.36 -8.24 8.26
CA LEU A 193 -2.84 -9.34 9.10
C LEU A 193 -4.37 -9.42 9.12
N LYS A 194 -5.06 -8.28 9.22
CA LYS A 194 -6.52 -8.20 9.14
C LYS A 194 -7.04 -8.64 7.77
N SER A 195 -6.39 -8.25 6.68
CA SER A 195 -6.75 -8.68 5.32
C SER A 195 -6.61 -10.19 5.17
N VAL A 196 -5.45 -10.74 5.51
CA VAL A 196 -5.14 -12.18 5.47
C VAL A 196 -6.16 -12.97 6.28
N LYS A 197 -6.49 -12.53 7.51
CA LYS A 197 -7.55 -13.16 8.33
C LYS A 197 -8.90 -13.21 7.64
N ASN A 198 -9.26 -12.19 6.89
CA ASN A 198 -10.52 -12.16 6.15
C ASN A 198 -10.46 -13.05 4.89
N GLU A 199 -9.35 -13.05 4.17
CA GLU A 199 -9.14 -13.85 2.96
C GLU A 199 -9.12 -15.35 3.24
N LEU A 200 -8.56 -15.75 4.39
CA LEU A 200 -8.59 -17.13 4.90
C LEU A 200 -10.00 -17.63 5.26
N ARG A 201 -11.02 -16.77 5.27
CA ARG A 201 -12.43 -17.18 5.41
C ARG A 201 -13.08 -17.55 4.08
N SER A 202 -12.34 -17.41 2.98
CA SER A 202 -12.79 -17.67 1.61
C SER A 202 -11.76 -18.53 0.88
N VAL A 203 -11.56 -18.29 -0.42
CA VAL A 203 -10.69 -19.09 -1.32
C VAL A 203 -9.30 -19.36 -0.73
N GLY A 204 -8.70 -18.39 -0.03
CA GLY A 204 -7.41 -18.57 0.64
C GLY A 204 -7.41 -19.65 1.72
N GLY A 205 -8.53 -19.87 2.41
CA GLY A 205 -8.65 -20.87 3.46
C GLY A 205 -9.10 -22.26 2.99
N PHE A 206 -9.31 -22.49 1.68
CA PHE A 206 -9.79 -23.79 1.18
C PHE A 206 -8.69 -24.84 1.04
N THR A 207 -7.43 -24.44 1.06
CA THR A 207 -6.28 -25.34 0.86
C THR A 207 -5.20 -25.09 1.90
N TRP A 208 -4.26 -26.01 2.04
CA TRP A 208 -3.07 -25.82 2.88
C TRP A 208 -2.28 -24.56 2.49
N ALA A 209 -2.22 -24.25 1.20
CA ALA A 209 -1.32 -23.24 0.64
C ALA A 209 -1.59 -21.83 1.19
N GLY A 210 -2.86 -21.42 1.31
CA GLY A 210 -3.14 -20.07 1.83
C GLY A 210 -2.82 -19.91 3.31
N PHE A 211 -2.93 -20.98 4.10
CA PHE A 211 -2.50 -20.97 5.51
C PHE A 211 -0.97 -20.91 5.65
N ASP A 212 -0.23 -21.68 4.85
CA ASP A 212 1.24 -21.61 4.77
C ASP A 212 1.71 -20.23 4.29
N GLU A 213 1.08 -19.66 3.24
CA GLU A 213 1.39 -18.30 2.77
C GLU A 213 1.15 -17.23 3.84
N ALA A 214 0.04 -17.33 4.58
CA ALA A 214 -0.27 -16.44 5.70
C ALA A 214 0.77 -16.53 6.83
N ALA A 215 1.21 -17.74 7.15
CA ALA A 215 2.22 -18.01 8.17
C ALA A 215 3.61 -17.53 7.72
N GLN A 216 3.98 -17.74 6.46
CA GLN A 216 5.21 -17.22 5.85
C GLN A 216 5.26 -15.70 5.89
N TRP A 217 4.17 -15.01 5.54
CA TRP A 217 4.13 -13.55 5.61
C TRP A 217 4.39 -13.04 7.03
N CYS A 218 3.80 -13.69 8.04
CA CYS A 218 4.02 -13.37 9.45
C CYS A 218 5.49 -13.60 9.86
N LEU A 219 6.08 -14.72 9.43
CA LEU A 219 7.47 -15.06 9.68
C LEU A 219 8.43 -14.05 9.07
N ASP A 220 8.27 -13.73 7.77
CA ASP A 220 9.14 -12.81 7.04
C ASP A 220 9.09 -11.38 7.59
N ASN A 221 7.97 -11.01 8.23
CA ASN A 221 7.78 -9.72 8.89
C ASN A 221 8.07 -9.76 10.41
N ASN A 222 8.48 -10.91 10.95
CA ASN A 222 8.65 -11.17 12.38
C ASN A 222 7.48 -10.63 13.22
N TYR A 223 6.26 -11.01 12.85
CA TYR A 223 5.02 -10.43 13.37
C TYR A 223 3.98 -11.51 13.63
N ASN A 224 3.36 -11.51 14.82
CA ASN A 224 2.33 -12.48 15.21
C ASN A 224 2.72 -13.96 15.00
N LEU A 225 3.93 -14.34 15.41
CA LEU A 225 4.47 -15.70 15.23
C LEU A 225 3.61 -16.81 15.88
N GLU A 226 2.90 -16.51 16.97
CA GLU A 226 1.95 -17.46 17.57
C GLU A 226 0.76 -17.76 16.66
N GLU A 227 0.26 -16.75 15.95
CA GLU A 227 -0.83 -16.94 14.99
C GLU A 227 -0.31 -17.66 13.74
N ALA A 228 0.89 -17.29 13.27
CA ALA A 228 1.58 -17.99 12.19
C ALA A 228 1.70 -19.49 12.49
N LEU A 229 2.08 -19.85 13.72
CA LEU A 229 2.19 -21.25 14.13
C LEU A 229 0.84 -21.99 14.07
N LYS A 230 -0.27 -21.34 14.47
CA LYS A 230 -1.62 -21.93 14.37
C LYS A 230 -2.08 -22.11 12.93
N TRP A 231 -1.79 -21.14 12.07
CA TRP A 231 -2.05 -21.28 10.63
C TRP A 231 -1.25 -22.42 10.04
N GLU A 232 0.01 -22.58 10.45
CA GLU A 232 0.83 -23.68 9.97
C GLU A 232 0.34 -25.05 10.47
N ASP A 233 -0.14 -25.11 11.72
CA ASP A 233 -0.83 -26.30 12.23
C ASP A 233 -2.07 -26.66 11.39
N THR A 234 -2.82 -25.64 10.96
CA THR A 234 -4.00 -25.81 10.10
C THR A 234 -3.60 -26.25 8.69
N SER A 235 -2.54 -25.66 8.11
CA SER A 235 -1.96 -26.03 6.83
C SER A 235 -1.56 -27.51 6.80
N ILE A 236 -0.80 -27.94 7.82
CA ILE A 236 -0.34 -29.33 7.99
C ILE A 236 -1.52 -30.31 8.15
N GLN A 237 -2.56 -29.93 8.90
CA GLN A 237 -3.76 -30.75 9.08
C GLN A 237 -4.53 -30.93 7.77
N ASN A 238 -4.61 -29.89 6.93
CA ASN A 238 -5.25 -29.97 5.62
C ASN A 238 -4.47 -30.90 4.68
N GLU A 239 -3.16 -30.71 4.58
CA GLU A 239 -2.27 -31.57 3.80
C GLU A 239 -0.83 -31.42 4.30
N GLU A 240 -0.27 -32.46 4.91
CA GLU A 240 1.10 -32.41 5.41
C GLU A 240 2.14 -32.52 4.27
N ARG A 241 2.92 -31.46 4.07
CA ARG A 241 3.87 -31.30 2.96
C ARG A 241 5.25 -30.88 3.44
N PHE A 242 6.22 -30.80 2.52
CA PHE A 242 7.55 -30.32 2.87
C PHE A 242 7.52 -28.83 3.24
N GLU A 243 6.80 -28.04 2.45
CA GLU A 243 6.70 -26.59 2.56
C GLU A 243 6.22 -26.16 3.94
N ASN A 244 5.04 -26.62 4.36
CA ASN A 244 4.45 -26.24 5.63
C ASN A 244 5.24 -26.72 6.87
N LEU A 245 5.87 -27.90 6.81
CA LEU A 245 6.77 -28.35 7.87
C LEU A 245 8.05 -27.50 7.94
N GLU A 246 8.60 -27.09 6.79
CA GLU A 246 9.77 -26.20 6.74
C GLU A 246 9.42 -24.82 7.31
N THR A 247 8.31 -24.22 6.89
CA THR A 247 7.80 -22.95 7.44
C THR A 247 7.59 -23.06 8.95
N LYS A 248 6.93 -24.13 9.43
CA LYS A 248 6.73 -24.37 10.87
C LYS A 248 8.05 -24.42 11.64
N SER A 249 9.05 -25.11 11.10
CA SER A 249 10.37 -25.15 11.72
C SER A 249 10.96 -23.75 11.87
N ARG A 250 10.91 -22.93 10.81
CA ARG A 250 11.44 -21.56 10.84
C ARG A 250 10.67 -20.66 11.83
N ILE A 251 9.35 -20.82 11.93
CA ILE A 251 8.53 -20.13 12.93
C ILE A 251 8.98 -20.51 14.34
N LEU A 252 9.14 -21.81 14.62
CA LEU A 252 9.61 -22.29 15.92
C LEU A 252 11.00 -21.74 16.26
N ASP A 253 11.91 -21.72 15.29
CA ASP A 253 13.25 -21.14 15.47
C ASP A 253 13.19 -19.64 15.77
N ALA A 254 12.35 -18.87 15.07
CA ALA A 254 12.13 -17.44 15.30
C ALA A 254 11.52 -17.16 16.69
N MET A 255 10.72 -18.10 17.22
CA MET A 255 10.20 -18.06 18.58
C MET A 255 11.20 -18.58 19.65
N GLY A 256 12.41 -18.97 19.26
CA GLY A 256 13.44 -19.50 20.16
C GLY A 256 13.29 -20.99 20.51
N ARG A 257 12.33 -21.71 19.90
CA ARG A 257 12.01 -23.13 20.15
C ARG A 257 12.80 -24.07 19.24
N LYS A 258 14.13 -23.93 19.25
CA LYS A 258 15.04 -24.56 18.28
C LYS A 258 15.00 -26.09 18.24
N ASP A 259 14.89 -26.74 19.41
CA ASP A 259 14.83 -28.21 19.47
C ASP A 259 13.55 -28.77 18.85
N GLU A 260 12.45 -28.02 18.97
CA GLU A 260 11.19 -28.38 18.33
C GLU A 260 11.26 -28.11 16.82
N GLY A 261 11.80 -26.95 16.42
CA GLY A 261 12.07 -26.61 15.03
C GLY A 261 12.87 -27.70 14.32
N ALA A 262 14.01 -28.10 14.89
CA ALA A 262 14.88 -29.14 14.34
C ALA A 262 14.16 -30.49 14.13
N LYS A 263 13.26 -30.89 15.04
CA LYS A 263 12.45 -32.12 14.89
C LYS A 263 11.46 -32.00 13.73
N VAL A 264 10.80 -30.85 13.61
CA VAL A 264 9.87 -30.58 12.50
C VAL A 264 10.61 -30.54 11.16
N LEU A 265 11.78 -29.91 11.11
CA LEU A 265 12.61 -29.86 9.90
C LEU A 265 13.09 -31.24 9.45
N ALA A 266 13.47 -32.11 10.40
CA ALA A 266 13.81 -33.50 10.07
C ALA A 266 12.63 -34.21 9.39
N LYS A 267 11.41 -34.04 9.93
CA LYS A 267 10.18 -34.56 9.32
C LYS A 267 9.91 -33.95 7.94
N ALA A 268 10.20 -32.66 7.75
CA ALA A 268 10.12 -32.02 6.45
C ALA A 268 11.05 -32.72 5.44
N PHE A 269 12.32 -32.95 5.80
CA PHE A 269 13.27 -33.64 4.92
C PHE A 269 12.87 -35.07 4.58
N ASP A 270 12.17 -35.78 5.46
CA ASP A 270 11.61 -37.10 5.13
C ASP A 270 10.59 -37.02 3.98
N LYS A 271 9.77 -35.96 3.95
CA LYS A 271 8.79 -35.71 2.88
C LYS A 271 9.35 -35.02 1.63
N ALA A 272 10.51 -34.39 1.72
CA ALA A 272 11.08 -33.62 0.62
C ALA A 272 11.35 -34.49 -0.61
N SER A 273 10.92 -34.00 -1.78
CA SER A 273 11.41 -34.47 -3.08
C SER A 273 12.88 -34.11 -3.29
N ALA A 274 13.52 -34.74 -4.29
CA ALA A 274 14.89 -34.38 -4.69
C ALA A 274 15.01 -32.88 -5.03
N ILE A 275 14.02 -32.32 -5.73
CA ILE A 275 13.98 -30.90 -6.12
C ILE A 275 13.93 -29.99 -4.88
N GLN A 276 13.00 -30.27 -3.96
CA GLN A 276 12.83 -29.46 -2.74
C GLN A 276 14.08 -29.50 -1.87
N LEU A 277 14.62 -30.70 -1.61
CA LEU A 277 15.80 -30.86 -0.76
C LEU A 277 17.04 -30.19 -1.37
N TYR A 278 17.23 -30.31 -2.68
CA TYR A 278 18.31 -29.61 -3.38
C TYR A 278 18.15 -28.09 -3.32
N THR A 279 16.93 -27.59 -3.53
CA THR A 279 16.64 -26.15 -3.50
C THR A 279 16.91 -25.58 -2.11
N TYR A 280 16.48 -26.28 -1.06
CA TYR A 280 16.76 -25.94 0.33
C TYR A 280 18.27 -25.90 0.61
N ALA A 281 19.01 -26.96 0.24
CA ALA A 281 20.46 -27.02 0.39
C ALA A 281 21.17 -25.88 -0.36
N ARG A 282 20.73 -25.55 -1.59
CA ARG A 282 21.27 -24.41 -2.34
C ARG A 282 20.97 -23.06 -1.70
N GLY A 283 19.79 -22.91 -1.10
CA GLY A 283 19.45 -21.72 -0.30
C GLY A 283 20.44 -21.51 0.84
N LEU A 284 20.69 -22.56 1.64
CA LEU A 284 21.68 -22.53 2.72
C LEU A 284 23.08 -22.16 2.21
N GLN A 285 23.53 -22.76 1.12
CA GLN A 285 24.84 -22.47 0.54
C GLN A 285 24.96 -20.98 0.14
N ARG A 286 23.92 -20.42 -0.50
CA ARG A 286 23.88 -19.01 -0.92
C ARG A 286 23.81 -18.04 0.27
N ALA A 287 23.20 -18.47 1.37
CA ALA A 287 23.16 -17.73 2.63
C ALA A 287 24.47 -17.83 3.45
N GLY A 288 25.54 -18.41 2.89
CA GLY A 288 26.83 -18.57 3.54
C GLY A 288 26.96 -19.81 4.43
N ASN A 289 25.93 -20.65 4.51
CA ASN A 289 25.95 -21.91 5.27
C ASN A 289 26.32 -23.10 4.37
N ALA A 290 27.48 -23.01 3.72
CA ALA A 290 27.96 -24.04 2.80
C ALA A 290 28.13 -25.40 3.50
N LYS A 291 28.64 -25.43 4.74
CA LYS A 291 28.82 -26.68 5.50
C LYS A 291 27.52 -27.48 5.58
N ARG A 292 26.43 -26.84 6.03
CA ARG A 292 25.13 -27.52 6.16
C ARG A 292 24.57 -27.93 4.79
N ALA A 293 24.76 -27.12 3.76
CA ALA A 293 24.34 -27.48 2.40
C ALA A 293 25.01 -28.77 1.92
N PHE A 294 26.33 -28.92 2.13
CA PHE A 294 27.08 -30.11 1.74
C PHE A 294 26.79 -31.36 2.60
N GLU A 295 26.20 -31.20 3.79
CA GLU A 295 25.62 -32.32 4.54
C GLU A 295 24.29 -32.83 3.92
N LEU A 296 23.56 -31.95 3.22
CA LEU A 296 22.26 -32.26 2.62
C LEU A 296 22.35 -32.73 1.16
N PHE A 297 23.29 -32.22 0.36
CA PHE A 297 23.43 -32.66 -1.04
C PHE A 297 23.53 -34.19 -1.23
N PRO A 298 24.24 -34.96 -0.38
CA PRO A 298 24.30 -36.41 -0.49
C PRO A 298 22.95 -37.12 -0.26
N GLN A 299 21.95 -36.42 0.29
CA GLN A 299 20.61 -36.96 0.50
C GLN A 299 19.69 -36.78 -0.71
N VAL A 300 19.99 -35.82 -1.60
CA VAL A 300 19.22 -35.56 -2.82
C VAL A 300 19.11 -36.80 -3.74
N PRO A 301 20.21 -37.48 -4.14
CA PRO A 301 20.12 -38.69 -4.96
C PRO A 301 19.44 -39.86 -4.26
N LYS A 302 19.32 -39.85 -2.93
CA LYS A 302 18.55 -40.88 -2.20
C LYS A 302 17.04 -40.70 -2.35
N LYS A 303 16.58 -39.49 -2.68
CA LYS A 303 15.16 -39.21 -2.95
C LYS A 303 14.74 -39.65 -4.34
N ASP A 304 15.58 -39.40 -5.33
CA ASP A 304 15.41 -39.89 -6.70
C ASP A 304 16.77 -39.89 -7.42
N ALA A 305 17.39 -41.06 -7.58
CA ALA A 305 18.74 -41.16 -8.13
C ALA A 305 18.82 -40.77 -9.61
N ASN A 306 17.72 -40.89 -10.37
CA ASN A 306 17.71 -40.69 -11.82
C ASN A 306 17.27 -39.27 -12.21
N HIS A 307 16.79 -38.48 -11.26
CA HIS A 307 16.37 -37.11 -11.52
C HIS A 307 17.59 -36.21 -11.82
N TRP A 308 17.46 -35.30 -12.79
CA TRP A 308 18.57 -34.43 -13.20
C TRP A 308 19.14 -33.55 -12.07
N ILE A 309 18.29 -33.15 -11.11
CA ILE A 309 18.71 -32.44 -9.89
C ILE A 309 19.67 -33.27 -9.03
N SER A 310 19.52 -34.59 -8.99
CA SER A 310 20.40 -35.48 -8.22
C SER A 310 21.78 -35.53 -8.83
N HIS A 311 21.87 -35.63 -10.17
CA HIS A 311 23.12 -35.46 -10.90
C HIS A 311 23.73 -34.07 -10.68
N LEU A 312 22.92 -33.02 -10.65
CA LEU A 312 23.41 -31.66 -10.34
C LEU A 312 23.98 -31.55 -8.91
N ALA A 313 23.35 -32.21 -7.93
CA ALA A 313 23.86 -32.29 -6.56
C ALA A 313 25.22 -33.02 -6.51
N LEU A 314 25.34 -34.17 -7.18
CA LEU A 314 26.57 -34.95 -7.27
C LEU A 314 27.70 -34.19 -7.98
N ALA A 315 27.37 -33.43 -9.03
CA ALA A 315 28.31 -32.55 -9.71
C ALA A 315 28.89 -31.50 -8.76
N ARG A 316 28.04 -30.88 -7.93
CA ARG A 316 28.47 -29.90 -6.91
C ARG A 316 29.34 -30.51 -5.83
N ILE A 317 28.98 -31.69 -5.33
CA ILE A 317 29.78 -32.43 -4.34
C ILE A 317 31.19 -32.69 -4.90
N SER A 318 31.26 -33.24 -6.12
CA SER A 318 32.53 -33.59 -6.77
C SER A 318 33.37 -32.35 -7.08
N SER A 319 32.74 -31.27 -7.54
CA SER A 319 33.40 -29.96 -7.75
C SER A 319 34.04 -29.43 -6.47
N ASN A 320 33.33 -29.52 -5.34
CA ASN A 320 33.81 -29.04 -4.05
C ASN A 320 35.00 -29.84 -3.51
N THR A 321 35.14 -31.11 -3.88
CA THR A 321 36.29 -31.94 -3.52
C THR A 321 37.43 -31.88 -4.54
N GLY A 322 37.29 -31.11 -5.63
CA GLY A 322 38.28 -30.99 -6.69
C GLY A 322 38.26 -32.13 -7.72
N ASP A 323 37.27 -33.03 -7.68
CA ASP A 323 37.07 -34.08 -8.68
C ASP A 323 36.26 -33.52 -9.87
N PHE A 324 36.91 -32.65 -10.64
CA PHE A 324 36.31 -32.01 -11.81
C PHE A 324 35.90 -32.99 -12.92
N PRO A 325 36.62 -34.08 -13.21
CA PRO A 325 36.18 -35.08 -14.18
C PRO A 325 34.83 -35.72 -13.80
N THR A 326 34.68 -36.17 -12.55
CA THR A 326 33.39 -36.70 -12.07
C THR A 326 32.32 -35.62 -12.07
N ALA A 327 32.66 -34.40 -11.65
CA ALA A 327 31.73 -33.28 -11.65
C ALA A 327 31.18 -32.98 -13.06
N ALA A 328 32.03 -32.93 -14.08
CA ALA A 328 31.64 -32.68 -15.47
C ALA A 328 30.76 -33.81 -16.03
N LYS A 329 31.07 -35.07 -15.68
CA LYS A 329 30.24 -36.23 -16.05
C LYS A 329 28.83 -36.12 -15.46
N GLU A 330 28.73 -35.84 -14.16
CA GLU A 330 27.44 -35.68 -13.48
C GLU A 330 26.68 -34.46 -14.02
N MET A 331 27.35 -33.34 -14.27
CA MET A 331 26.74 -32.17 -14.90
C MET A 331 26.21 -32.47 -16.31
N THR A 332 26.90 -33.31 -17.08
CA THR A 332 26.41 -33.75 -18.39
C THR A 332 25.10 -34.53 -18.26
N GLN A 333 25.02 -35.47 -17.30
CA GLN A 333 23.77 -36.20 -17.03
C GLN A 333 22.66 -35.25 -16.57
N ALA A 334 22.98 -34.28 -15.72
CA ALA A 334 22.03 -33.25 -15.29
C ALA A 334 21.50 -32.44 -16.49
N ILE A 335 22.36 -32.01 -17.41
CA ILE A 335 21.96 -31.29 -18.62
C ILE A 335 21.06 -32.15 -19.52
N SER A 336 21.41 -33.43 -19.70
CA SER A 336 20.64 -34.35 -20.54
C SER A 336 19.22 -34.58 -20.00
N GLY A 337 19.06 -34.71 -18.69
CA GLY A 337 17.76 -34.93 -18.04
C GLY A 337 16.97 -33.66 -17.70
N ALA A 338 17.57 -32.47 -17.82
CA ALA A 338 16.92 -31.21 -17.47
C ALA A 338 15.90 -30.75 -18.54
N PRO A 339 14.83 -30.01 -18.16
CA PRO A 339 13.95 -29.35 -19.12
C PRO A 339 14.71 -28.38 -20.02
N ASP A 340 14.25 -28.18 -21.26
CA ASP A 340 14.97 -27.37 -22.25
C ASP A 340 15.24 -25.93 -21.80
N GLY A 341 14.29 -25.30 -21.10
CA GLY A 341 14.48 -23.97 -20.53
C GLY A 341 15.56 -23.89 -19.43
N THR A 342 15.94 -25.02 -18.84
CA THR A 342 16.96 -25.08 -17.77
C THR A 342 18.38 -25.29 -18.33
N LYS A 343 18.52 -25.99 -19.46
CA LYS A 343 19.82 -26.34 -20.04
C LYS A 343 20.76 -25.14 -20.25
N PRO A 344 20.30 -23.96 -20.74
CA PRO A 344 21.17 -22.80 -20.91
C PRO A 344 21.84 -22.30 -19.63
N PHE A 345 21.25 -22.57 -18.45
CA PHE A 345 21.83 -22.19 -17.16
C PHE A 345 22.86 -23.20 -16.63
N LEU A 346 22.80 -24.46 -17.09
CA LEU A 346 23.71 -25.52 -16.69
C LEU A 346 24.94 -25.61 -17.59
N GLN A 347 24.79 -25.30 -18.88
CA GLN A 347 25.88 -25.35 -19.87
C GLN A 347 27.11 -24.49 -19.48
N PRO A 348 26.95 -23.24 -18.97
CA PRO A 348 28.11 -22.47 -18.48
C PRO A 348 28.81 -23.14 -17.29
N LEU A 349 28.07 -23.84 -16.42
CA LEU A 349 28.65 -24.54 -15.28
C LEU A 349 29.48 -25.74 -15.75
N LEU A 350 29.03 -26.48 -16.77
CA LEU A 350 29.82 -27.56 -17.37
C LEU A 350 31.16 -27.04 -17.90
N LYS A 351 31.16 -25.92 -18.64
CA LYS A 351 32.39 -25.31 -19.16
C LYS A 351 33.36 -24.90 -18.04
N ARG A 352 32.85 -24.38 -16.92
CA ARG A 352 33.66 -24.09 -15.73
C ARG A 352 34.32 -25.36 -15.18
N LEU A 353 33.55 -26.45 -15.04
CA LEU A 353 34.07 -27.73 -14.56
C LEU A 353 35.15 -28.30 -15.49
N GLU A 354 34.96 -28.24 -16.82
CA GLU A 354 35.96 -28.66 -17.81
C GLU A 354 37.26 -27.84 -17.71
N ALA A 355 37.14 -26.56 -17.34
CA ALA A 355 38.26 -25.67 -17.06
C ALA A 355 38.84 -25.83 -15.63
N LYS A 356 38.40 -26.84 -14.86
CA LYS A 356 38.79 -27.09 -13.46
C LYS A 356 38.47 -25.92 -12.51
N ASP A 357 37.38 -25.21 -12.79
CA ASP A 357 36.83 -24.15 -11.94
C ASP A 357 35.64 -24.67 -11.12
N ASP A 358 35.64 -24.32 -9.83
CA ASP A 358 34.66 -24.81 -8.86
C ASP A 358 33.33 -24.05 -8.98
N ILE A 359 32.27 -24.74 -9.40
CA ILE A 359 30.93 -24.17 -9.64
C ILE A 359 30.16 -23.82 -8.35
N ASN A 360 30.78 -24.04 -7.20
CA ASN A 360 30.24 -23.66 -5.89
C ASN A 360 30.66 -22.26 -5.43
N LYS A 361 31.63 -21.66 -6.12
CA LYS A 361 32.12 -20.30 -5.90
C LYS A 361 31.45 -19.30 -6.84
#